data_AF-A0A3L7AVK5-F1
#
_entry.id   AF-A0A3L7AVK5-F1
#
_cell.length_a   1.000
_cell.length_b   1.000
_cell.length_c   1.000
_cell.angle_alpha   90.00
_cell.angle_beta   90.00
_cell.angle_gamma   90.00
#
_symmetry.space_group_name_H-M   'P 1'
#
loop_
_entity.id
_entity.type
_entity.pdbx_description
1 polymer ?
#
loop_
_entity_poly.entity_id
_entity_poly.type
_entity_poly.pdbx_seq_one_letter_code
_entity_poly.pdbx_strand_id
1 'polypeptide(L)'
;MTLAVIALLIALPFIGSALLQSAVGNLGAQNSQAGKVPTYTLAERPGMPALQDRTVAMYDEYSNRLSDGSIFTIVPRTDAGLGYVRDFLTILADKKAALRFMTDPVLSKASTNQYELDAEIRIKDDELTEVERKFLAGEDLGVTIRVTNADGSVYESDGSATKMTEDRAAAEKAVRERPAQRDDQGSYAQSAADLAAEFGLLLDFNYDSIYANCVSAPGTDITHVVASYCRATPDRIYVNPGFGGYPANLTEPTFLDTIRHEIAHHVIGQICGTSSPVITGELNEGVTNSYAVKYLGADRDYLNRSANSFPQYLMTDQTDDLARQIGELSRCE
;
A
#
# COMPACT_ATOMS: atom_id res chain seq x y z
N MET A 1 -32.10 12.98 -35.15
CA MET A 1 -31.39 12.21 -34.11
C MET A 1 -31.43 13.08 -32.86
N THR A 2 -32.44 13.05 -31.99
CA THR A 2 -33.38 11.99 -31.55
C THR A 2 -32.76 11.03 -30.51
N LEU A 3 -33.51 10.82 -29.41
CA LEU A 3 -33.23 10.07 -28.17
C LEU A 3 -32.19 10.74 -27.22
N ALA A 4 -32.44 11.12 -25.95
CA ALA A 4 -33.47 10.90 -24.90
C ALA A 4 -33.12 9.90 -23.77
N VAL A 5 -33.30 10.34 -22.51
CA VAL A 5 -33.53 9.50 -21.31
C VAL A 5 -34.61 10.17 -20.42
N ILE A 6 -35.48 9.35 -19.82
CA ILE A 6 -36.82 9.67 -19.23
C ILE A 6 -37.06 8.74 -18.02
N ALA A 7 -37.62 9.13 -16.86
CA ALA A 7 -37.96 10.46 -16.32
C ALA A 7 -37.60 10.58 -14.80
N LEU A 8 -38.45 10.60 -13.75
CA LEU A 8 -39.92 10.50 -13.56
C LEU A 8 -40.36 11.40 -12.38
N LEU A 9 -41.57 11.97 -12.46
CA LEU A 9 -42.19 12.77 -11.38
C LEU A 9 -42.85 11.91 -10.29
N ILE A 10 -42.97 12.49 -9.09
CA ILE A 10 -44.19 12.36 -8.25
C ILE A 10 -44.65 13.78 -7.90
N ALA A 11 -45.96 14.03 -7.92
CA ALA A 11 -46.53 15.37 -7.75
C ALA A 11 -47.89 15.37 -7.02
N LEU A 12 -48.31 16.57 -6.60
CA LEU A 12 -49.69 17.02 -6.25
C LEU A 12 -50.23 16.68 -4.84
N PRO A 13 -51.23 17.45 -4.31
CA PRO A 13 -51.98 18.54 -4.96
C PRO A 13 -52.01 19.92 -4.26
N PHE A 14 -52.44 20.91 -5.04
CA PHE A 14 -52.87 22.27 -4.66
C PHE A 14 -54.18 22.31 -3.84
N ILE A 15 -54.26 23.22 -2.86
CA ILE A 15 -55.44 24.05 -2.46
C ILE A 15 -54.86 25.33 -1.80
N GLY A 16 -55.34 26.58 -1.96
CA GLY A 16 -56.38 27.15 -2.81
C GLY A 16 -56.54 28.67 -2.54
N SER A 17 -56.70 29.44 -3.61
CA SER A 17 -57.17 30.83 -3.80
C SER A 17 -57.54 31.79 -2.63
N ALA A 18 -57.04 33.03 -2.79
CA ALA A 18 -57.80 34.31 -2.83
C ALA A 18 -57.83 35.31 -1.65
N LEU A 19 -57.53 36.56 -2.03
CA LEU A 19 -58.15 37.85 -1.65
C LEU A 19 -58.16 38.31 -0.17
N LEU A 20 -57.38 39.36 0.10
CA LEU A 20 -57.94 40.66 0.54
C LEU A 20 -56.96 41.83 0.34
N GLN A 21 -57.26 42.72 -0.60
CA GLN A 21 -56.71 44.08 -0.65
C GLN A 21 -57.59 44.99 0.20
N SER A 22 -57.02 45.78 1.12
CA SER A 22 -57.34 47.22 1.30
C SER A 22 -56.72 47.80 2.57
N ALA A 23 -55.66 48.60 2.42
CA ALA A 23 -55.31 49.74 3.28
C ALA A 23 -54.09 50.46 2.69
N VAL A 24 -54.30 51.57 1.97
CA VAL A 24 -53.24 52.54 1.64
C VAL A 24 -53.58 53.83 2.38
N GLY A 25 -52.67 54.29 3.25
CA GLY A 25 -52.89 55.51 4.03
C GLY A 25 -51.76 55.85 4.99
N ASN A 26 -50.78 56.63 4.49
CA ASN A 26 -49.73 57.41 5.21
C ASN A 26 -49.06 56.80 6.46
N LEU A 27 -47.81 56.35 6.36
CA LEU A 27 -46.57 57.17 6.39
C LEU A 27 -46.24 57.76 7.78
N GLY A 28 -45.27 57.13 8.46
CA GLY A 28 -44.78 57.54 9.77
C GLY A 28 -43.46 56.86 10.16
N ALA A 29 -42.45 56.96 9.28
CA ALA A 29 -41.02 56.73 9.56
C ALA A 29 -40.62 55.50 10.42
N GLN A 30 -40.54 54.30 9.82
CA GLN A 30 -39.62 53.25 10.28
C GLN A 30 -38.81 52.64 9.14
N ASN A 31 -37.63 53.22 8.94
CA ASN A 31 -36.37 52.55 8.62
C ASN A 31 -36.41 51.39 7.59
N SER A 32 -36.56 51.72 6.31
CA SER A 32 -36.40 50.79 5.18
C SER A 32 -34.94 50.37 4.92
N GLN A 33 -34.19 50.04 5.97
CA GLN A 33 -33.00 49.20 5.88
C GLN A 33 -33.47 47.75 5.98
N ALA A 34 -33.91 47.18 4.85
CA ALA A 34 -34.09 45.75 4.74
C ALA A 34 -32.71 45.10 4.92
N GLY A 35 -32.43 44.65 6.15
CA GLY A 35 -31.12 44.15 6.55
C GLY A 35 -30.67 43.06 5.58
N LYS A 36 -29.63 43.36 4.80
CA LYS A 36 -29.07 42.42 3.84
C LYS A 36 -28.59 41.19 4.63
N VAL A 37 -29.27 40.06 4.47
CA VAL A 37 -28.92 38.81 5.17
C VAL A 37 -27.44 38.54 4.87
N PRO A 38 -26.58 38.35 5.90
CA PRO A 38 -25.16 38.13 5.66
C PRO A 38 -24.98 36.83 4.86
N THR A 39 -24.29 36.96 3.73
CA THR A 39 -23.81 35.84 2.93
C THR A 39 -22.39 35.52 3.37
N TYR A 40 -22.10 34.24 3.58
CA TYR A 40 -20.76 33.73 3.88
C TYR A 40 -20.27 32.93 2.67
N THR A 41 -18.97 32.99 2.36
CA THR A 41 -18.34 32.05 1.44
C THR A 41 -17.65 30.92 2.18
N LEU A 42 -17.43 29.81 1.49
CA LEU A 42 -16.70 28.66 2.02
C LEU A 42 -15.22 29.01 2.28
N ALA A 43 -14.62 29.89 1.48
CA ALA A 43 -13.26 30.41 1.64
C ALA A 43 -13.05 31.20 2.93
N GLU A 44 -14.06 31.93 3.41
CA GLU A 44 -14.01 32.73 4.64
C GLU A 44 -14.21 31.90 5.92
N ARG A 45 -14.50 30.59 5.81
CA ARG A 45 -14.79 29.75 6.98
C ARG A 45 -13.51 29.34 7.71
N PRO A 46 -13.50 29.39 9.06
CA PRO A 46 -12.28 29.19 9.85
C PRO A 46 -11.67 27.79 9.74
N GLY A 47 -12.45 26.77 9.36
CA GLY A 47 -11.96 25.41 9.14
C GLY A 47 -11.28 25.19 7.78
N MET A 48 -11.48 26.07 6.80
CA MET A 48 -10.98 25.86 5.44
C MET A 48 -9.44 25.90 5.35
N PRO A 49 -8.73 26.88 5.97
CA PRO A 49 -7.26 26.88 5.96
C PRO A 49 -6.66 25.63 6.60
N ALA A 50 -7.22 25.17 7.73
CA ALA A 50 -6.73 23.96 8.40
C ALA A 50 -6.88 22.69 7.54
N LEU A 51 -7.99 22.56 6.81
CA LEU A 51 -8.21 21.46 5.85
C LEU A 51 -7.25 21.54 4.66
N GLN A 52 -6.98 22.74 4.14
CA GLN A 52 -5.98 22.94 3.07
C GLN A 52 -4.58 22.56 3.55
N ASP A 53 -4.12 23.11 4.67
CA ASP A 53 -2.80 22.84 5.23
C ASP A 53 -2.62 21.35 5.53
N ARG A 54 -3.63 20.68 6.12
CA ARG A 54 -3.60 19.23 6.36
C ARG A 54 -3.52 18.41 5.06
N THR A 55 -4.31 18.76 4.05
CA THR A 55 -4.30 18.03 2.76
C THR A 55 -2.96 18.19 2.05
N VAL A 56 -2.34 19.37 2.13
CA VAL A 56 -0.99 19.64 1.59
C VAL A 56 0.05 18.85 2.37
N ALA A 57 0.06 18.94 3.69
CA ALA A 57 1.02 18.24 4.54
C ALA A 57 0.97 16.72 4.36
N MET A 58 -0.24 16.14 4.25
CA MET A 58 -0.44 14.73 3.98
C MET A 58 0.13 14.31 2.61
N TYR A 59 -0.21 15.04 1.54
CA TYR A 59 0.36 14.77 0.22
C TYR A 59 1.89 14.84 0.23
N ASP A 60 2.45 15.89 0.84
CA ASP A 60 3.88 16.13 0.87
C ASP A 60 4.59 15.05 1.72
N GLU A 61 4.00 14.59 2.83
CA GLU A 61 4.52 13.47 3.63
C GLU A 61 4.62 12.18 2.82
N TYR A 62 3.52 11.69 2.24
CA TYR A 62 3.54 10.42 1.50
C TYR A 62 4.33 10.51 0.19
N SER A 63 4.40 11.69 -0.44
CA SER A 63 5.29 11.94 -1.58
C SER A 63 6.77 11.88 -1.19
N ASN A 64 7.13 12.38 0.00
CA ASN A 64 8.50 12.27 0.53
C ASN A 64 8.83 10.80 0.86
N ARG A 65 7.93 10.09 1.54
CA ARG A 65 8.05 8.64 1.83
C ARG A 65 8.21 7.80 0.55
N LEU A 66 7.55 8.17 -0.54
CA LEU A 66 7.76 7.50 -1.85
C LEU A 66 9.15 7.82 -2.42
N SER A 67 9.60 9.06 -2.27
CA SER A 67 10.88 9.55 -2.82
C SER A 67 12.11 9.00 -2.09
N ASP A 68 12.04 8.84 -0.76
CA ASP A 68 13.10 8.21 0.04
C ASP A 68 12.94 6.68 0.17
N GLY A 69 11.83 6.13 -0.34
CA GLY A 69 11.52 4.70 -0.34
C GLY A 69 10.99 4.17 1.00
N SER A 70 10.79 5.01 2.02
CA SER A 70 10.21 4.59 3.30
C SER A 70 8.71 4.25 3.20
N ILE A 71 8.02 4.61 2.11
CA ILE A 71 6.65 4.16 1.85
C ILE A 71 6.55 2.64 1.79
N PHE A 72 7.64 1.97 1.40
CA PHE A 72 7.69 0.53 1.28
C PHE A 72 7.84 -0.22 2.62
N THR A 73 7.78 0.50 3.76
CA THR A 73 7.58 -0.11 5.08
C THR A 73 6.10 -0.30 5.43
N ILE A 74 5.18 0.34 4.69
CA ILE A 74 3.73 0.26 4.89
C ILE A 74 2.97 -0.27 3.66
N VAL A 75 3.58 -0.29 2.47
CA VAL A 75 3.03 -0.90 1.26
C VAL A 75 4.09 -1.82 0.62
N PRO A 76 3.76 -3.01 0.08
CA PRO A 76 4.74 -3.86 -0.59
C PRO A 76 5.50 -3.15 -1.72
N ARG A 77 6.82 -3.37 -1.85
CA ARG A 77 7.59 -2.92 -3.04
C ARG A 77 7.39 -3.89 -4.21
N THR A 78 6.19 -3.89 -4.74
CA THR A 78 5.80 -4.57 -5.99
C THR A 78 5.20 -3.55 -6.95
N ASP A 79 5.03 -3.90 -8.24
CA ASP A 79 4.33 -3.01 -9.19
C ASP A 79 2.90 -2.69 -8.75
N ALA A 80 2.21 -3.67 -8.13
CA ALA A 80 0.87 -3.49 -7.59
C ALA A 80 0.86 -2.55 -6.35
N GLY A 81 1.80 -2.72 -5.43
CA GLY A 81 1.97 -1.81 -4.29
C GLY A 81 2.37 -0.39 -4.70
N LEU A 82 3.22 -0.25 -5.72
CA LEU A 82 3.55 1.05 -6.32
C LEU A 82 2.33 1.67 -7.02
N GLY A 83 1.48 0.87 -7.66
CA GLY A 83 0.18 1.28 -8.19
C GLY A 83 -0.73 1.86 -7.09
N TYR A 84 -0.90 1.11 -5.98
CA TYR A 84 -1.70 1.53 -4.83
C TYR A 84 -1.19 2.83 -4.18
N VAL A 85 0.13 3.02 -4.07
CA VAL A 85 0.72 4.31 -3.62
C VAL A 85 0.43 5.44 -4.61
N ARG A 86 0.53 5.19 -5.92
CA ARG A 86 0.20 6.20 -6.95
C ARG A 86 -1.27 6.58 -6.91
N ASP A 87 -2.16 5.61 -6.71
CA ASP A 87 -3.59 5.84 -6.56
C ASP A 87 -3.90 6.74 -5.36
N PHE A 88 -3.35 6.40 -4.19
CA PHE A 88 -3.51 7.21 -2.98
C PHE A 88 -2.98 8.65 -3.16
N LEU A 89 -1.77 8.82 -3.71
CA LEU A 89 -1.22 10.14 -4.02
C LEU A 89 -2.06 10.91 -5.05
N THR A 90 -2.72 10.21 -5.98
CA THR A 90 -3.62 10.81 -6.98
C THR A 90 -4.89 11.34 -6.32
N ILE A 91 -5.48 10.61 -5.36
CA ILE A 91 -6.63 11.09 -4.57
C ILE A 91 -6.26 12.32 -3.75
N LEU A 92 -5.08 12.33 -3.12
CA LEU A 92 -4.59 13.48 -2.36
C LEU A 92 -4.34 14.69 -3.27
N ALA A 93 -3.80 14.48 -4.48
CA ALA A 93 -3.61 15.53 -5.48
C ALA A 93 -4.96 16.12 -5.97
N ASP A 94 -5.96 15.28 -6.22
CA ASP A 94 -7.31 15.72 -6.59
C ASP A 94 -7.98 16.52 -5.47
N LYS A 95 -7.95 16.02 -4.22
CA LYS A 95 -8.45 16.75 -3.05
C LYS A 95 -7.75 18.11 -2.88
N LYS A 96 -6.43 18.17 -3.02
CA LYS A 96 -5.61 19.40 -2.99
C LYS A 96 -6.02 20.38 -4.10
N ALA A 97 -6.29 19.89 -5.31
CA ALA A 97 -6.77 20.71 -6.42
C ALA A 97 -8.20 21.22 -6.20
N ALA A 98 -9.13 20.35 -5.78
CA ALA A 98 -10.51 20.70 -5.48
C ALA A 98 -10.61 21.79 -4.40
N LEU A 99 -9.87 21.64 -3.29
CA LEU A 99 -9.83 22.64 -2.22
C LEU A 99 -9.31 24.00 -2.71
N ARG A 100 -8.33 24.02 -3.61
CA ARG A 100 -7.84 25.27 -4.23
C ARG A 100 -8.95 25.98 -5.01
N PHE A 101 -9.72 25.26 -5.83
CA PHE A 101 -10.87 25.82 -6.55
C PHE A 101 -11.99 26.28 -5.61
N MET A 102 -12.25 25.54 -4.53
CA MET A 102 -13.27 25.90 -3.53
C MET A 102 -12.93 27.18 -2.75
N THR A 103 -11.66 27.55 -2.67
CA THR A 103 -11.20 28.83 -2.09
C THR A 103 -11.02 29.97 -3.10
N ASP A 104 -11.27 29.73 -4.39
CA ASP A 104 -11.22 30.81 -5.38
C ASP A 104 -12.32 31.86 -5.09
N PRO A 105 -12.01 33.17 -5.01
CA PRO A 105 -12.99 34.19 -4.64
C PRO A 105 -14.22 34.32 -5.57
N VAL A 106 -14.15 33.77 -6.78
CA VAL A 106 -15.22 33.78 -7.79
C VAL A 106 -16.01 32.47 -7.79
N LEU A 107 -15.35 31.34 -7.48
CA LEU A 107 -15.97 30.00 -7.51
C LEU A 107 -16.40 29.48 -6.13
N SER A 108 -15.98 30.12 -5.03
CA SER A 108 -16.29 29.66 -3.68
C SER A 108 -17.79 29.62 -3.40
N LYS A 109 -18.28 28.48 -2.90
CA LYS A 109 -19.69 28.29 -2.56
C LYS A 109 -20.12 29.32 -1.51
N ALA A 110 -21.22 30.02 -1.81
CA ALA A 110 -21.81 30.99 -0.91
C ALA A 110 -23.13 30.47 -0.30
N SER A 111 -23.35 30.71 0.99
CA SER A 111 -24.61 30.39 1.69
C SER A 111 -24.93 31.46 2.72
N THR A 112 -26.22 31.64 3.04
CA THR A 112 -26.65 32.43 4.20
C THR A 112 -26.60 31.63 5.51
N ASN A 113 -26.39 30.31 5.43
CA ASN A 113 -26.22 29.43 6.58
C ASN A 113 -24.75 29.00 6.72
N GLN A 114 -24.03 29.65 7.63
CA GLN A 114 -22.63 29.29 7.90
C GLN A 114 -22.41 27.85 8.38
N TYR A 115 -23.38 27.25 9.07
CA TYR A 115 -23.25 25.89 9.60
C TYR A 115 -23.30 24.81 8.49
N GLU A 116 -23.91 25.12 7.35
CA GLU A 116 -23.88 24.29 6.15
C GLU A 116 -22.46 24.24 5.58
N LEU A 117 -21.81 25.40 5.46
CA LEU A 117 -20.44 25.53 4.97
C LEU A 117 -19.44 24.87 5.93
N ASP A 118 -19.62 25.05 7.24
CA ASP A 118 -18.79 24.39 8.26
C ASP A 118 -19.00 22.86 8.28
N ALA A 119 -20.20 22.36 7.93
CA ALA A 119 -20.46 20.94 7.79
C ALA A 119 -19.81 20.35 6.53
N GLU A 120 -19.82 21.08 5.41
CA GLU A 120 -19.15 20.67 4.17
C GLU A 120 -17.63 20.56 4.34
N ILE A 121 -17.02 21.43 5.15
CA ILE A 121 -15.60 21.34 5.53
C ILE A 121 -15.35 20.07 6.36
N ARG A 122 -16.19 19.78 7.37
CA ARG A 122 -16.04 18.56 8.18
C ARG A 122 -16.15 17.29 7.34
N ILE A 123 -17.15 17.21 6.45
CA ILE A 123 -17.31 16.06 5.55
C ILE A 123 -16.04 15.81 4.74
N LYS A 124 -15.37 16.87 4.27
CA LYS A 124 -14.13 16.74 3.48
C LYS A 124 -12.90 16.37 4.31
N ASP A 125 -12.84 16.79 5.57
CA ASP A 125 -11.82 16.37 6.54
C ASP A 125 -12.03 14.92 7.00
N ASP A 126 -13.28 14.50 7.16
CA ASP A 126 -13.69 13.11 7.42
C ASP A 126 -13.32 12.21 6.21
N GLU A 127 -13.64 12.63 4.98
CA GLU A 127 -13.22 11.93 3.74
C GLU A 127 -11.69 11.81 3.62
N LEU A 128 -10.94 12.86 3.98
CA LEU A 128 -9.47 12.83 3.96
C LEU A 128 -8.93 11.81 4.97
N THR A 129 -9.49 11.82 6.17
CA THR A 129 -9.14 10.89 7.26
C THR A 129 -9.45 9.45 6.90
N GLU A 130 -10.61 9.19 6.29
CA GLU A 130 -11.02 7.83 5.91
C GLU A 130 -10.16 7.26 4.77
N VAL A 131 -9.79 8.08 3.77
CA VAL A 131 -8.88 7.65 2.70
C VAL A 131 -7.48 7.34 3.25
N GLU A 132 -6.96 8.15 4.18
CA GLU A 132 -5.69 7.86 4.86
C GLU A 132 -5.78 6.59 5.71
N ARG A 133 -6.86 6.41 6.50
CA ARG A 133 -7.09 5.22 7.32
C ARG A 133 -7.09 3.95 6.47
N LYS A 134 -7.79 3.97 5.33
CA LYS A 134 -7.84 2.86 4.37
C LYS A 134 -6.47 2.56 3.76
N PHE A 135 -5.75 3.59 3.33
CA PHE A 135 -4.40 3.45 2.80
C PHE A 135 -3.46 2.75 3.80
N LEU A 136 -3.43 3.23 5.04
CA LEU A 136 -2.62 2.65 6.12
C LEU A 136 -3.06 1.24 6.55
N ALA A 137 -4.35 0.90 6.37
CA ALA A 137 -4.88 -0.42 6.66
C ALA A 137 -4.74 -1.43 5.50
N GLY A 138 -4.33 -0.99 4.31
CA GLY A 138 -4.35 -1.82 3.10
C GLY A 138 -5.77 -2.22 2.69
N GLU A 139 -6.73 -1.30 2.80
CA GLU A 139 -8.13 -1.47 2.39
C GLU A 139 -8.42 -0.73 1.07
N ASP A 140 -9.38 -1.23 0.29
CA ASP A 140 -9.83 -0.57 -0.94
C ASP A 140 -10.18 0.90 -0.68
N LEU A 141 -9.48 1.80 -1.38
CA LEU A 141 -9.65 3.25 -1.25
C LEU A 141 -11.10 3.66 -1.58
N GLY A 142 -11.77 2.87 -2.44
CA GLY A 142 -13.20 2.96 -2.70
C GLY A 142 -13.58 4.05 -3.69
N VAL A 143 -12.67 4.35 -4.62
CA VAL A 143 -12.81 5.40 -5.63
C VAL A 143 -12.26 4.92 -6.97
N THR A 144 -12.97 5.20 -8.06
CA THR A 144 -12.44 4.97 -9.41
C THR A 144 -11.55 6.14 -9.81
N ILE A 145 -10.29 5.85 -10.10
CA ILE A 145 -9.29 6.80 -10.55
C ILE A 145 -9.17 6.68 -12.07
N ARG A 146 -9.23 7.81 -12.77
CA ARG A 146 -9.01 7.89 -14.22
C ARG A 146 -8.19 9.13 -14.55
N VAL A 147 -6.95 8.94 -14.96
CA VAL A 147 -6.01 10.03 -15.30
C VAL A 147 -5.64 9.94 -16.77
N THR A 148 -5.89 11.01 -17.52
CA THR A 148 -5.36 11.14 -18.89
C THR A 148 -4.00 11.84 -18.81
N ASN A 149 -2.95 11.12 -19.22
CA ASN A 149 -1.58 11.62 -19.26
C ASN A 149 -1.38 12.63 -20.40
N ALA A 150 -0.28 13.39 -20.34
CA ALA A 150 0.05 14.42 -21.34
C ALA A 150 0.31 13.87 -22.75
N ASP A 151 0.60 12.57 -22.88
CA ASP A 151 0.75 11.85 -24.16
C ASP A 151 -0.57 11.31 -24.72
N GLY A 152 -1.69 11.49 -24.00
CA GLY A 152 -3.01 10.98 -24.36
C GLY A 152 -3.30 9.55 -23.90
N SER A 153 -2.35 8.87 -23.24
CA SER A 153 -2.63 7.59 -22.57
C SER A 153 -3.57 7.78 -21.37
N VAL A 154 -4.37 6.77 -21.06
CA VAL A 154 -5.29 6.79 -19.91
C VAL A 154 -4.86 5.74 -18.91
N TYR A 155 -4.60 6.18 -17.68
CA TYR A 155 -4.47 5.32 -16.51
C TYR A 155 -5.84 5.17 -15.85
N GLU A 156 -6.27 3.94 -15.58
CA GLU A 156 -7.48 3.63 -14.82
C GLU A 156 -7.13 2.66 -13.67
N SER A 157 -7.72 2.93 -12.50
CA SER A 157 -7.68 2.06 -11.33
C SER A 157 -9.02 2.16 -10.59
N ASP A 158 -9.42 1.11 -9.89
CA ASP A 158 -10.57 1.13 -8.96
C ASP A 158 -10.16 1.39 -7.50
N GLY A 159 -8.86 1.67 -7.27
CA GLY A 159 -8.32 1.94 -5.95
C GLY A 159 -8.33 0.72 -5.03
N SER A 160 -8.46 -0.49 -5.57
CA SER A 160 -8.37 -1.73 -4.79
C SER A 160 -7.01 -1.84 -4.10
N ALA A 161 -7.02 -2.23 -2.83
CA ALA A 161 -5.79 -2.66 -2.19
C ALA A 161 -5.38 -4.02 -2.76
N THR A 162 -4.10 -4.17 -3.12
CA THR A 162 -3.54 -5.50 -3.40
C THR A 162 -3.65 -6.32 -2.11
N LYS A 163 -4.58 -7.28 -2.06
CA LYS A 163 -4.92 -8.00 -0.84
C LYS A 163 -3.76 -8.91 -0.44
N MET A 164 -2.88 -8.38 0.41
CA MET A 164 -1.69 -9.04 0.94
C MET A 164 -1.98 -10.37 1.68
N THR A 165 -3.24 -10.76 1.90
CA THR A 165 -3.62 -12.05 2.46
C THR A 165 -4.16 -13.05 1.44
N GLU A 166 -4.99 -12.63 0.47
CA GLU A 166 -5.48 -13.52 -0.61
C GLU A 166 -4.38 -13.80 -1.63
N ASP A 167 -3.65 -12.78 -2.08
CA ASP A 167 -2.55 -12.92 -3.05
C ASP A 167 -1.35 -13.66 -2.45
N ARG A 168 -1.00 -13.38 -1.17
CA ARG A 168 0.07 -14.09 -0.46
C ARG A 168 -0.25 -15.57 -0.27
N ALA A 169 -1.46 -15.92 0.17
CA ALA A 169 -1.83 -17.32 0.34
C ALA A 169 -1.84 -18.10 -1.00
N ALA A 170 -2.18 -17.42 -2.10
CA ALA A 170 -2.07 -17.97 -3.45
C ALA A 170 -0.60 -18.15 -3.88
N ALA A 171 0.26 -17.15 -3.68
CA ALA A 171 1.69 -17.20 -4.00
C ALA A 171 2.44 -18.25 -3.15
N GLU A 172 2.17 -18.31 -1.84
CA GLU A 172 2.69 -19.36 -0.94
C GLU A 172 2.30 -20.76 -1.43
N LYS A 173 1.04 -20.93 -1.84
CA LYS A 173 0.55 -22.19 -2.42
C LYS A 173 1.24 -22.50 -3.75
N ALA A 174 1.44 -21.50 -4.62
CA ALA A 174 2.13 -21.66 -5.89
C ALA A 174 3.59 -22.10 -5.69
N VAL A 175 4.34 -21.42 -4.82
CA VAL A 175 5.74 -21.76 -4.48
C VAL A 175 5.88 -23.14 -3.82
N ARG A 176 4.92 -23.51 -2.96
CA ARG A 176 4.87 -24.82 -2.28
C ARG A 176 4.53 -25.97 -3.22
N GLU A 177 3.66 -25.76 -4.19
CA GLU A 177 3.19 -26.79 -5.12
C GLU A 177 3.99 -26.85 -6.44
N ARG A 178 4.79 -25.83 -6.76
CA ARG A 178 5.60 -25.79 -7.99
C ARG A 178 6.66 -26.92 -7.98
N PRO A 179 6.63 -27.83 -8.96
CA PRO A 179 7.62 -28.90 -9.06
C PRO A 179 9.03 -28.36 -9.29
N ALA A 180 10.02 -28.99 -8.66
CA ALA A 180 11.43 -28.69 -8.93
C ALA A 180 11.82 -29.18 -10.33
N GLN A 181 12.08 -28.26 -11.26
CA GLN A 181 12.48 -28.57 -12.64
C GLN A 181 13.89 -28.07 -12.94
N ARG A 182 14.66 -28.87 -13.68
CA ARG A 182 15.96 -28.45 -14.19
C ARG A 182 15.76 -27.74 -15.53
N ASP A 183 16.50 -26.66 -15.74
CA ASP A 183 16.66 -25.99 -17.02
C ASP A 183 17.48 -26.84 -18.02
N ASP A 184 17.63 -26.34 -19.25
CA ASP A 184 18.40 -26.99 -20.32
C ASP A 184 19.90 -27.17 -19.99
N GLN A 185 20.41 -26.47 -18.96
CA GLN A 185 21.78 -26.59 -18.46
C GLN A 185 21.89 -27.57 -17.27
N GLY A 186 20.77 -28.18 -16.87
CA GLY A 186 20.68 -29.11 -15.74
C GLY A 186 20.60 -28.42 -14.37
N SER A 187 20.43 -27.10 -14.32
CA SER A 187 20.39 -26.31 -13.09
C SER A 187 18.95 -26.01 -12.64
N TYR A 188 18.76 -25.67 -11.37
CA TYR A 188 17.49 -25.22 -10.81
C TYR A 188 17.33 -23.67 -10.83
N ALA A 189 18.25 -22.94 -11.49
CA ALA A 189 18.24 -21.47 -11.50
C ALA A 189 16.95 -20.88 -12.08
N GLN A 190 16.41 -21.43 -13.17
CA GLN A 190 15.11 -20.97 -13.69
C GLN A 190 13.96 -21.28 -12.73
N SER A 191 13.87 -22.51 -12.20
CA SER A 191 12.86 -22.84 -11.18
C SER A 191 12.93 -21.91 -9.98
N ALA A 192 14.14 -21.57 -9.52
CA ALA A 192 14.36 -20.65 -8.41
C ALA A 192 13.86 -19.23 -8.73
N ALA A 193 14.13 -18.73 -9.93
CA ALA A 193 13.61 -17.45 -10.40
C ALA A 193 12.09 -17.46 -10.51
N ASP A 194 11.50 -18.56 -10.99
CA ASP A 194 10.05 -18.73 -11.05
C ASP A 194 9.42 -18.74 -9.65
N LEU A 195 10.05 -19.34 -8.63
CA LEU A 195 9.57 -19.28 -7.24
C LEU A 195 9.63 -17.85 -6.68
N ALA A 196 10.72 -17.13 -6.94
CA ALA A 196 10.89 -15.75 -6.50
C ALA A 196 9.87 -14.79 -7.16
N ALA A 197 9.59 -15.01 -8.45
CA ALA A 197 8.66 -14.19 -9.23
C ALA A 197 7.21 -14.22 -8.72
N GLU A 198 6.77 -15.29 -8.04
CA GLU A 198 5.43 -15.34 -7.38
C GLU A 198 5.25 -14.24 -6.31
N PHE A 199 6.36 -13.75 -5.75
CA PHE A 199 6.38 -12.64 -4.79
C PHE A 199 6.92 -11.34 -5.39
N GLY A 200 7.07 -11.27 -6.71
CA GLY A 200 7.63 -10.10 -7.42
C GLY A 200 9.14 -9.91 -7.23
N LEU A 201 9.86 -10.96 -6.81
CA LEU A 201 11.30 -10.92 -6.57
C LEU A 201 12.09 -11.36 -7.81
N LEU A 202 13.24 -10.71 -8.03
CA LEU A 202 14.23 -11.09 -9.02
C LEU A 202 15.41 -11.83 -8.37
N LEU A 203 16.00 -12.81 -9.06
CA LEU A 203 17.28 -13.38 -8.66
C LEU A 203 18.44 -12.57 -9.28
N ASP A 204 19.26 -11.99 -8.42
CA ASP A 204 20.42 -11.20 -8.80
C ASP A 204 21.70 -11.99 -8.51
N PHE A 205 22.36 -12.48 -9.57
CA PHE A 205 23.60 -13.25 -9.46
C PHE A 205 24.84 -12.34 -9.28
N ASN A 206 24.66 -11.01 -9.21
CA ASN A 206 25.73 -10.06 -8.87
C ASN A 206 25.71 -9.73 -7.37
N TYR A 207 26.20 -10.69 -6.58
CA TYR A 207 26.20 -10.60 -5.12
C TYR A 207 26.94 -9.37 -4.56
N ASP A 208 27.97 -8.86 -5.24
CA ASP A 208 28.72 -7.67 -4.80
C ASP A 208 27.83 -6.42 -4.63
N SER A 209 26.70 -6.36 -5.33
CA SER A 209 25.77 -5.24 -5.22
C SER A 209 24.95 -5.20 -3.91
N ILE A 210 24.97 -6.28 -3.11
CA ILE A 210 24.38 -6.31 -1.76
C ILE A 210 25.11 -5.34 -0.80
N TYR A 211 26.43 -5.20 -0.94
CA TYR A 211 27.25 -4.35 -0.07
C TYR A 211 26.95 -2.86 -0.23
N ALA A 212 26.39 -2.44 -1.36
CA ALA A 212 26.01 -1.04 -1.58
C ALA A 212 24.80 -0.60 -0.74
N ASN A 213 23.91 -1.54 -0.38
CA ASN A 213 22.59 -1.21 0.18
C ASN A 213 22.27 -1.91 1.51
N CYS A 214 22.96 -3.02 1.83
CA CYS A 214 22.47 -4.01 2.81
C CYS A 214 23.48 -4.39 3.88
N VAL A 215 24.77 -4.44 3.53
CA VAL A 215 25.84 -4.95 4.42
C VAL A 215 26.98 -3.95 4.52
N SER A 216 27.21 -3.40 5.71
CA SER A 216 28.19 -2.35 5.97
C SER A 216 29.66 -2.81 6.04
N ALA A 217 30.11 -3.70 5.15
CA ALA A 217 31.53 -3.95 4.89
C ALA A 217 31.76 -4.88 3.68
N PRO A 218 32.44 -4.42 2.60
CA PRO A 218 33.13 -5.32 1.68
C PRO A 218 34.23 -6.11 2.42
N GLY A 219 34.36 -7.41 2.13
CA GLY A 219 35.41 -8.26 2.70
C GLY A 219 35.00 -9.13 3.89
N THR A 220 33.70 -9.19 4.21
CA THR A 220 33.13 -10.25 5.07
C THR A 220 33.32 -11.63 4.39
N ASP A 221 33.64 -12.67 5.17
CA ASP A 221 33.66 -14.04 4.64
C ASP A 221 32.24 -14.51 4.31
N ILE A 222 31.91 -14.49 3.03
CA ILE A 222 30.63 -14.94 2.48
C ILE A 222 30.72 -16.32 1.82
N THR A 223 31.85 -17.05 1.96
CA THR A 223 32.06 -18.33 1.24
C THR A 223 31.09 -19.43 1.64
N HIS A 224 30.38 -19.26 2.76
CA HIS A 224 29.33 -20.15 3.27
C HIS A 224 27.90 -19.68 2.95
N VAL A 225 27.72 -18.44 2.46
CA VAL A 225 26.40 -17.86 2.16
C VAL A 225 26.03 -18.21 0.72
N VAL A 226 24.89 -18.89 0.53
CA VAL A 226 24.42 -19.34 -0.80
C VAL A 226 23.61 -18.25 -1.50
N ALA A 227 22.72 -17.61 -0.77
CA ALA A 227 21.91 -16.48 -1.21
C ALA A 227 21.61 -15.53 -0.03
N SER A 228 21.02 -14.38 -0.30
CA SER A 228 20.55 -13.43 0.73
C SER A 228 19.46 -12.50 0.19
N TYR A 229 18.35 -12.39 0.92
CA TYR A 229 17.38 -11.30 0.80
C TYR A 229 17.88 -10.04 1.53
N CYS A 230 17.43 -8.87 1.07
CA CYS A 230 17.74 -7.60 1.72
C CYS A 230 16.56 -6.62 1.67
N ARG A 231 16.16 -6.08 2.82
CA ARG A 231 15.05 -5.11 2.91
C ARG A 231 15.30 -3.78 2.18
N ALA A 232 16.55 -3.34 2.02
CA ALA A 232 16.86 -2.10 1.28
C ALA A 232 16.64 -2.24 -0.24
N THR A 233 16.80 -3.46 -0.75
CA THR A 233 16.48 -3.89 -2.12
C THR A 233 15.44 -5.02 -2.05
N PRO A 234 14.20 -4.73 -1.62
CA PRO A 234 13.19 -5.75 -1.32
C PRO A 234 12.56 -6.35 -2.58
N ASP A 235 13.05 -5.96 -3.77
CA ASP A 235 12.71 -6.44 -5.11
C ASP A 235 13.55 -7.66 -5.56
N ARG A 236 14.50 -8.13 -4.73
CA ARG A 236 15.47 -9.14 -5.16
C ARG A 236 15.99 -10.05 -4.04
N ILE A 237 16.46 -11.22 -4.48
CA ILE A 237 17.30 -12.14 -3.71
C ILE A 237 18.64 -12.23 -4.43
N TYR A 238 19.72 -11.98 -3.69
CA TYR A 238 21.07 -12.07 -4.22
C TYR A 238 21.58 -13.51 -4.13
N VAL A 239 21.93 -14.12 -5.25
CA VAL A 239 22.61 -15.44 -5.30
C VAL A 239 24.12 -15.21 -5.31
N ASN A 240 24.88 -15.97 -4.52
CA ASN A 240 26.31 -15.74 -4.33
C ASN A 240 27.21 -16.64 -5.21
N PRO A 241 27.89 -16.12 -6.25
CA PRO A 241 28.87 -16.89 -7.02
C PRO A 241 30.17 -17.18 -6.24
N GLY A 242 30.40 -16.48 -5.13
CA GLY A 242 31.53 -16.70 -4.22
C GLY A 242 31.28 -17.80 -3.18
N PHE A 243 30.10 -18.43 -3.17
CA PHE A 243 29.83 -19.61 -2.36
C PHE A 243 30.76 -20.77 -2.76
N GLY A 244 31.38 -21.45 -1.80
CA GLY A 244 32.38 -22.50 -2.08
C GLY A 244 31.87 -23.70 -2.89
N GLY A 245 30.55 -23.90 -2.98
CA GLY A 245 29.91 -24.91 -3.82
C GLY A 245 29.40 -24.42 -5.17
N TYR A 246 29.64 -23.17 -5.56
CA TYR A 246 29.17 -22.60 -6.83
C TYR A 246 30.04 -23.05 -8.03
N PRO A 247 29.47 -23.30 -9.22
CA PRO A 247 28.04 -23.33 -9.56
C PRO A 247 27.36 -24.69 -9.30
N ALA A 248 28.08 -25.68 -8.76
CA ALA A 248 27.57 -27.04 -8.59
C ALA A 248 26.28 -27.09 -7.74
N ASN A 249 26.16 -26.23 -6.73
CA ASN A 249 24.96 -26.09 -5.90
C ASN A 249 23.70 -25.73 -6.70
N LEU A 250 23.82 -25.01 -7.82
CA LEU A 250 22.67 -24.71 -8.70
C LEU A 250 22.06 -26.00 -9.28
N THR A 251 22.84 -27.08 -9.36
CA THR A 251 22.38 -28.39 -9.83
C THR A 251 21.82 -29.28 -8.71
N GLU A 252 21.71 -28.78 -7.48
CA GLU A 252 21.11 -29.52 -6.36
C GLU A 252 19.69 -29.01 -6.06
N PRO A 253 18.70 -29.89 -5.81
CA PRO A 253 17.32 -29.46 -5.51
C PRO A 253 17.25 -28.51 -4.30
N THR A 254 18.19 -28.68 -3.38
CA THR A 254 18.33 -27.92 -2.14
C THR A 254 18.61 -26.43 -2.35
N PHE A 255 19.05 -26.02 -3.55
CA PHE A 255 19.13 -24.60 -3.89
C PHE A 255 17.74 -23.93 -3.86
N LEU A 256 16.68 -24.65 -4.24
CA LEU A 256 15.31 -24.14 -4.15
C LEU A 256 14.88 -23.93 -2.69
N ASP A 257 15.36 -24.74 -1.76
CA ASP A 257 15.06 -24.60 -0.33
C ASP A 257 15.77 -23.39 0.28
N THR A 258 17.00 -23.09 -0.14
CA THR A 258 17.65 -21.80 0.17
C THR A 258 16.81 -20.64 -0.35
N ILE A 259 16.35 -20.69 -1.61
CA ILE A 259 15.59 -19.59 -2.19
C ILE A 259 14.22 -19.42 -1.51
N ARG A 260 13.58 -20.52 -1.07
CA ARG A 260 12.39 -20.46 -0.20
C ARG A 260 12.68 -19.81 1.16
N HIS A 261 13.85 -20.02 1.76
CA HIS A 261 14.25 -19.30 2.97
C HIS A 261 14.35 -17.78 2.72
N GLU A 262 14.99 -17.36 1.62
CA GLU A 262 15.08 -15.93 1.28
C GLU A 262 13.71 -15.30 0.93
N ILE A 263 12.82 -16.05 0.28
CA ILE A 263 11.42 -15.64 0.09
C ILE A 263 10.70 -15.51 1.44
N ALA A 264 10.95 -16.39 2.41
CA ALA A 264 10.35 -16.27 3.75
C ALA A 264 10.82 -15.00 4.48
N HIS A 265 12.09 -14.59 4.36
CA HIS A 265 12.56 -13.29 4.88
C HIS A 265 11.81 -12.11 4.24
N HIS A 266 11.54 -12.17 2.93
CA HIS A 266 10.73 -11.18 2.23
C HIS A 266 9.28 -11.15 2.74
N VAL A 267 8.62 -12.31 2.83
CA VAL A 267 7.21 -12.42 3.24
C VAL A 267 7.01 -12.00 4.70
N ILE A 268 7.89 -12.40 5.62
CA ILE A 268 7.91 -11.89 7.01
C ILE A 268 8.12 -10.37 6.99
N GLY A 269 9.01 -9.86 6.13
CA GLY A 269 9.21 -8.44 5.89
C GLY A 269 7.95 -7.68 5.43
N GLN A 270 7.13 -8.28 4.56
CA GLN A 270 5.85 -7.72 4.13
C GLN A 270 4.80 -7.73 5.26
N ILE A 271 4.72 -8.81 6.05
CA ILE A 271 3.74 -8.95 7.14
C ILE A 271 4.07 -7.99 8.30
N CYS A 272 5.35 -7.85 8.65
CA CYS A 272 5.79 -7.17 9.87
C CYS A 272 6.54 -5.84 9.65
N GLY A 273 6.72 -5.38 8.41
CA GLY A 273 7.56 -4.22 8.06
C GLY A 273 9.07 -4.44 8.27
N THR A 274 9.47 -5.62 8.76
CA THR A 274 10.85 -6.02 9.04
C THR A 274 11.00 -7.53 8.87
N SER A 275 12.12 -7.99 8.30
CA SER A 275 12.50 -9.41 8.23
C SER A 275 13.01 -9.94 9.57
N SER A 276 13.07 -9.09 10.61
CA SER A 276 13.37 -9.46 11.99
C SER A 276 12.39 -8.75 12.95
N PRO A 277 11.18 -9.28 13.14
CA PRO A 277 10.18 -8.73 14.04
C PRO A 277 10.53 -8.97 15.51
N VAL A 278 10.04 -8.11 16.41
CA VAL A 278 10.39 -8.14 17.84
C VAL A 278 10.03 -9.50 18.48
N ILE A 279 8.90 -10.08 18.06
CA ILE A 279 8.42 -11.38 18.55
C ILE A 279 9.40 -12.55 18.32
N THR A 280 10.33 -12.46 17.35
CA THR A 280 11.31 -13.53 17.10
C THR A 280 12.53 -13.47 18.00
N GLY A 281 12.85 -12.30 18.56
CA GLY A 281 14.09 -12.09 19.31
C GLY A 281 15.33 -12.57 18.55
N GLU A 282 16.18 -13.35 19.22
CA GLU A 282 17.40 -13.95 18.63
C GLU A 282 17.12 -15.15 17.69
N LEU A 283 15.87 -15.64 17.61
CA LEU A 283 15.51 -16.86 16.87
C LEU A 283 15.17 -16.61 15.38
N ASN A 284 15.49 -15.43 14.85
CA ASN A 284 14.96 -14.97 13.56
C ASN A 284 15.18 -15.95 12.40
N GLU A 285 16.40 -16.42 12.19
CA GLU A 285 16.73 -17.34 11.09
C GLU A 285 16.01 -18.71 11.23
N GLY A 286 15.86 -19.21 12.45
CA GLY A 286 15.08 -20.40 12.76
C GLY A 286 13.58 -20.20 12.50
N VAL A 287 13.03 -19.02 12.78
CA VAL A 287 11.65 -18.64 12.44
C VAL A 287 11.47 -18.53 10.92
N THR A 288 12.40 -17.93 10.20
CA THR A 288 12.39 -17.88 8.72
C THR A 288 12.44 -19.29 8.13
N ASN A 289 13.29 -20.18 8.65
CA ASN A 289 13.31 -21.60 8.27
C ASN A 289 11.96 -22.29 8.54
N SER A 290 11.38 -22.11 9.73
CA SER A 290 10.05 -22.64 10.08
C SER A 290 8.96 -22.13 9.12
N TYR A 291 9.01 -20.85 8.72
CA TYR A 291 8.09 -20.26 7.75
C TYR A 291 8.27 -20.88 6.35
N ALA A 292 9.51 -20.99 5.87
CA ALA A 292 9.85 -21.57 4.57
C ALA A 292 9.39 -23.03 4.44
N VAL A 293 9.58 -23.84 5.49
CA VAL A 293 9.06 -25.22 5.55
C VAL A 293 7.53 -25.22 5.52
N LYS A 294 6.89 -24.45 6.42
CA LYS A 294 5.44 -24.54 6.63
C LYS A 294 4.62 -23.97 5.48
N TYR A 295 4.99 -22.79 4.97
CA TYR A 295 4.19 -22.06 3.99
C TYR A 295 4.73 -22.21 2.57
N LEU A 296 6.04 -22.31 2.36
CA LEU A 296 6.67 -22.30 1.03
C LEU A 296 7.13 -23.69 0.54
N GLY A 297 7.01 -24.73 1.36
CA GLY A 297 7.34 -26.11 0.99
C GLY A 297 8.82 -26.44 0.93
N ALA A 298 9.65 -25.77 1.75
CA ALA A 298 11.06 -26.11 1.86
C ALA A 298 11.29 -27.42 2.64
N ASP A 299 12.36 -28.15 2.31
CA ASP A 299 12.73 -29.38 3.03
C ASP A 299 13.33 -29.08 4.43
N ARG A 300 12.68 -29.60 5.49
CA ARG A 300 13.07 -29.34 6.89
C ARG A 300 14.45 -29.94 7.22
N ASP A 301 14.75 -31.12 6.70
CA ASP A 301 16.00 -31.83 7.00
C ASP A 301 17.20 -31.22 6.25
N TYR A 302 16.97 -30.58 5.11
CA TYR A 302 17.96 -29.73 4.46
C TYR A 302 18.20 -28.43 5.24
N LEU A 303 17.17 -27.66 5.56
CA LEU A 303 17.35 -26.39 6.26
C LEU A 303 17.91 -26.58 7.68
N ASN A 304 17.61 -27.68 8.37
CA ASN A 304 18.27 -28.02 9.64
C ASN A 304 19.73 -28.52 9.48
N ARG A 305 20.22 -28.87 8.27
CA ARG A 305 21.63 -29.26 8.10
C ARG A 305 22.58 -28.10 8.30
N SER A 306 22.19 -26.86 7.96
CA SER A 306 22.99 -25.66 8.24
C SER A 306 23.10 -25.38 9.74
N ALA A 307 22.09 -25.73 10.53
CA ALA A 307 22.05 -25.53 11.97
C ALA A 307 23.17 -26.25 12.75
N ASN A 308 23.78 -27.30 12.18
CA ASN A 308 24.96 -27.95 12.75
C ASN A 308 26.20 -27.03 12.79
N SER A 309 26.31 -26.10 11.83
CA SER A 309 27.38 -25.10 11.75
C SER A 309 26.94 -23.72 12.23
N PHE A 310 25.64 -23.43 12.16
CA PHE A 310 25.04 -22.12 12.41
C PHE A 310 23.76 -22.27 13.26
N PRO A 311 23.87 -22.44 14.59
CA PRO A 311 22.73 -22.79 15.46
C PRO A 311 21.52 -21.85 15.39
N GLN A 312 21.70 -20.59 14.95
CA GLN A 312 20.60 -19.64 14.77
C GLN A 312 19.55 -20.08 13.74
N TYR A 313 19.92 -20.96 12.79
CA TYR A 313 19.02 -21.53 11.78
C TYR A 313 18.20 -22.73 12.30
N LEU A 314 18.41 -23.18 13.54
CA LEU A 314 17.73 -24.37 14.07
C LEU A 314 16.22 -24.15 14.20
N MET A 315 15.43 -25.00 13.53
CA MET A 315 13.98 -25.05 13.76
C MET A 315 13.66 -25.82 15.04
N THR A 316 12.77 -25.26 15.84
CA THR A 316 12.26 -25.82 17.11
C THR A 316 10.75 -25.60 17.20
N ASP A 317 10.07 -26.27 18.14
CA ASP A 317 8.64 -26.04 18.41
C ASP A 317 8.33 -24.54 18.67
N GLN A 318 9.28 -23.80 19.26
CA GLN A 318 9.14 -22.36 19.49
C GLN A 318 9.21 -21.56 18.18
N THR A 319 10.13 -21.89 17.26
CA THR A 319 10.21 -21.17 15.97
C THR A 319 9.05 -21.55 15.05
N ASP A 320 8.57 -22.79 15.12
CA ASP A 320 7.39 -23.25 14.39
C ASP A 320 6.11 -22.54 14.87
N ASP A 321 5.96 -22.29 16.18
CA ASP A 321 4.84 -21.49 16.70
C ASP A 321 4.98 -20.00 16.38
N LEU A 322 6.18 -19.42 16.43
CA LEU A 322 6.41 -18.02 16.04
C LEU A 322 6.12 -17.80 14.55
N ALA A 323 6.58 -18.69 13.68
CA ALA A 323 6.27 -18.64 12.25
C ALA A 323 4.76 -18.76 12.00
N ARG A 324 4.06 -19.57 12.79
CA ARG A 324 2.58 -19.66 12.79
C ARG A 324 1.95 -18.34 13.24
N GLN A 325 2.42 -17.72 14.31
CA GLN A 325 1.88 -16.44 14.81
C GLN A 325 2.07 -15.30 13.80
N ILE A 326 3.18 -15.27 13.06
CA ILE A 326 3.39 -14.32 11.96
C ILE A 326 2.46 -14.65 10.77
N GLY A 327 2.52 -15.88 10.25
CA GLY A 327 1.81 -16.25 9.02
C GLY A 327 0.27 -16.28 9.13
N GLU A 328 -0.27 -16.81 10.23
CA GLU A 328 -1.73 -16.96 10.42
C GLU A 328 -2.39 -15.81 11.17
N LEU A 329 -1.66 -15.13 12.07
CA LEU A 329 -2.23 -14.12 12.98
C LEU A 329 -1.65 -12.71 12.79
N SER A 330 -0.70 -12.53 11.86
CA SER A 330 0.01 -11.26 11.63
C SER A 330 0.58 -10.64 12.90
N ARG A 331 1.08 -11.47 13.83
CA ARG A 331 1.70 -11.00 15.09
C ARG A 331 3.19 -10.82 14.92
N CYS A 332 3.67 -9.61 15.24
CA CYS A 332 5.05 -9.17 15.03
C CYS A 332 5.72 -8.63 16.31
N GLU A 333 4.95 -8.50 17.39
CA GLU A 333 5.35 -8.06 18.74
C GLU A 333 4.89 -9.09 19.79
#